data_AF-A0AAC9VKI4-F1
#
_entry.id   AF-A0AAC9VKI4-F1
#
_cell.length_a   1.000
_cell.length_b   1.000
_cell.length_c   1.000
_cell.angle_alpha   90.00
_cell.angle_beta   90.00
_cell.angle_gamma   90.00
#
_symmetry.space_group_name_H-M   'P 1'
#
loop_
_entity.id
_entity.type
_entity.pdbx_description
1 polymer ?
#
loop_
_entity_poly.entity_id
_entity_poly.type
_entity_poly.pdbx_seq_one_letter_code
_entity_poly.pdbx_strand_id
1 'polypeptide(L)'
;MPKNSDSFISAFGPHFVTENSFDFNQYYQVFKKAKNRIKTINRLSDYYDGSTGLCLALSVRYLIEERNFGLGGGKDYMLWLKTIAESDDKNHLMTIGNKDAFQVETIIKNQYRHQHLSTELEKIIRLQSSQDFEIKGDELSNKNLNQNTQSIASDLLLHASREYSEYINKNGLEINQKYHLKRGMPLESISKTNFSDFFNYFKDPLENQYFLFFTKTHAMAITVIHDHVQTIWTFFDPNMGAYSFNEYDAWRNFMTNHLLNTVSVNNGKKIYRFGYTESGKEIEIEYTHLVRRNHSAYNETWKEAASQEENYLIESLIKKRTQFKFNEKVTGKLLACNLNAQNKITDITIKITHNEINELTVTLPYHRFDQIRDAVIHRIDKKGNLILNEYSQNILGDLEPAQDRVGRVKQVMSIINDIAHKKLDYTFIYQDKGMLHLLTGFFKDRDQNFNGKKFIKICFDPIERNHWMLKARQLLATRAFQNQSDKLSDEESLEKTYYLNLIKENNLSDLMVLASKKEYQRAGIYINIAPQFLYIPNEINNNLALGFIWLNAKRKGKTFQESFLKFLTTYSLIYADKADVEISDSDTEKLKEFENLFESLKKEIKK
;
A
#
# COMPACT_ATOMS: atom_id res chain seq x y z
N MET A 1 26.86 -17.77 7.07
CA MET A 1 26.95 -16.31 7.27
C MET A 1 26.00 -15.96 8.41
N PRO A 2 26.42 -15.12 9.38
CA PRO A 2 25.54 -14.75 10.46
C PRO A 2 24.42 -13.87 9.90
N LYS A 3 23.19 -14.33 10.09
CA LYS A 3 21.98 -13.53 9.96
C LYS A 3 22.08 -12.44 11.03
N ASN A 4 22.35 -11.19 10.66
CA ASN A 4 22.03 -9.96 11.40
C ASN A 4 22.69 -8.77 10.70
N SER A 5 21.99 -8.18 9.74
CA SER A 5 22.36 -6.91 9.08
C SER A 5 22.66 -5.80 10.11
N ASP A 6 21.94 -5.81 11.23
CA ASP A 6 22.03 -4.76 12.26
C ASP A 6 23.34 -4.82 13.06
N SER A 7 23.93 -6.02 13.18
CA SER A 7 25.22 -6.20 13.85
C SER A 7 26.40 -5.68 13.02
N PHE A 8 26.30 -5.78 11.69
CA PHE A 8 27.31 -5.27 10.75
C PHE A 8 27.30 -3.73 10.72
N ILE A 9 26.11 -3.11 10.69
CA ILE A 9 25.96 -1.64 10.67
C ILE A 9 26.63 -0.99 11.91
N SER A 10 26.56 -1.63 13.08
CA SER A 10 27.19 -1.11 14.30
C SER A 10 28.73 -1.17 14.31
N ALA A 11 29.34 -2.05 13.50
CA ALA A 11 30.77 -2.30 13.51
C ALA A 11 31.59 -1.36 12.61
N PHE A 12 30.96 -0.74 11.61
CA PHE A 12 31.64 0.11 10.61
C PHE A 12 31.41 1.62 10.83
N GLY A 13 30.74 2.00 11.92
CA GLY A 13 30.62 3.39 12.34
C GLY A 13 29.79 4.27 11.40
N PRO A 14 29.91 5.61 11.49
CA PRO A 14 29.10 6.55 10.72
C PRO A 14 29.46 6.61 9.22
N HIS A 15 30.51 5.91 8.80
CA HIS A 15 31.06 6.00 7.43
C HIS A 15 30.46 4.96 6.47
N PHE A 16 29.67 4.02 6.99
CA PHE A 16 28.98 3.01 6.19
C PHE A 16 27.72 3.59 5.53
N VAL A 17 27.62 3.46 4.21
CA VAL A 17 26.51 4.00 3.43
C VAL A 17 25.49 2.90 3.18
N THR A 18 24.47 2.83 4.04
CA THR A 18 23.41 1.82 4.01
C THR A 18 22.57 1.88 2.73
N GLU A 19 22.34 3.08 2.21
CA GLU A 19 21.52 3.30 1.02
C GLU A 19 22.07 2.61 -0.23
N ASN A 20 23.39 2.47 -0.34
CA ASN A 20 24.06 1.82 -1.48
C ASN A 20 24.59 0.42 -1.18
N SER A 21 24.48 -0.01 0.08
CA SER A 21 24.87 -1.35 0.50
C SER A 21 23.67 -2.31 0.43
N PHE A 22 23.93 -3.57 0.09
CA PHE A 22 22.91 -4.63 -0.01
C PHE A 22 23.53 -6.01 0.04
N ASP A 23 22.77 -6.99 0.53
CA ASP A 23 23.16 -8.40 0.50
C ASP A 23 22.75 -9.06 -0.82
N PHE A 24 23.69 -9.76 -1.46
CA PHE A 24 23.43 -10.54 -2.66
C PHE A 24 24.23 -11.84 -2.66
N ASN A 25 23.61 -12.93 -3.10
CA ASN A 25 24.29 -14.20 -3.23
C ASN A 25 23.80 -14.93 -4.48
N GLN A 26 24.63 -14.92 -5.52
CA GLN A 26 24.34 -15.52 -6.82
C GLN A 26 23.88 -16.98 -6.72
N TYR A 27 24.41 -17.77 -5.78
CA TYR A 27 24.05 -19.17 -5.66
C TYR A 27 22.59 -19.32 -5.20
N TYR A 28 22.23 -18.64 -4.11
CA TYR A 28 20.90 -18.75 -3.54
C TYR A 28 19.84 -17.98 -4.32
N GLN A 29 20.20 -16.81 -4.83
CA GLN A 29 19.24 -15.85 -5.41
C GLN A 29 19.07 -16.04 -6.92
N VAL A 30 20.09 -16.53 -7.64
CA VAL A 30 20.01 -16.73 -9.11
C VAL A 30 20.06 -18.22 -9.45
N PHE A 31 21.19 -18.89 -9.17
CA PHE A 31 21.42 -20.28 -9.62
C PHE A 31 20.38 -21.27 -9.12
N LYS A 32 20.12 -21.28 -7.81
CA LYS A 32 19.17 -22.22 -7.20
C LYS A 32 17.76 -22.00 -7.73
N LYS A 33 17.38 -20.75 -7.96
CA LYS A 33 16.03 -20.35 -8.35
C LYS A 33 15.78 -20.56 -9.85
N ALA A 34 16.71 -20.16 -10.71
CA ALA A 34 16.60 -20.29 -12.16
C ALA A 34 17.27 -21.55 -12.74
N LYS A 35 17.59 -22.56 -11.91
CA LYS A 35 18.38 -23.75 -12.30
C LYS A 35 17.88 -24.44 -13.57
N ASN A 36 16.56 -24.57 -13.72
CA ASN A 36 15.98 -25.27 -14.88
C ASN A 36 16.16 -24.45 -16.16
N ARG A 37 15.98 -23.13 -16.10
CA ARG A 37 16.21 -22.24 -17.24
C ARG A 37 17.68 -22.18 -17.61
N ILE A 38 18.56 -22.07 -16.63
CA ILE A 38 20.01 -22.14 -16.86
C ILE A 38 20.34 -23.45 -17.57
N LYS A 39 19.83 -24.60 -17.14
CA LYS A 39 20.05 -25.87 -17.87
C LYS A 39 19.56 -25.83 -19.33
N THR A 40 18.44 -25.17 -19.61
CA THR A 40 17.94 -24.99 -20.98
C THR A 40 18.84 -24.06 -21.79
N ILE A 41 19.33 -22.96 -21.20
CA ILE A 41 20.25 -22.02 -21.83
C ILE A 41 21.64 -22.64 -22.02
N ASN A 42 22.11 -23.47 -21.09
CA ASN A 42 23.37 -24.21 -21.19
C ASN A 42 23.38 -25.15 -22.39
N ARG A 43 22.22 -25.65 -22.84
CA ARG A 43 22.12 -26.41 -24.09
C ARG A 43 22.34 -25.56 -25.35
N LEU A 44 22.34 -24.22 -25.21
CA LEU A 44 22.57 -23.25 -26.27
C LEU A 44 23.98 -22.63 -26.21
N SER A 45 24.74 -22.86 -25.14
CA SER A 45 26.13 -22.41 -24.98
C SER A 45 27.02 -23.63 -24.75
N ASP A 46 27.67 -24.10 -25.82
CA ASP A 46 28.51 -25.32 -25.83
C ASP A 46 29.69 -25.30 -24.83
N TYR A 47 29.92 -24.18 -24.14
CA TYR A 47 31.13 -23.92 -23.37
C TYR A 47 30.91 -23.52 -21.91
N TYR A 48 29.67 -23.27 -21.47
CA TYR A 48 29.38 -23.02 -20.06
C TYR A 48 29.21 -24.33 -19.29
N ASP A 49 30.20 -24.68 -18.47
CA ASP A 49 30.17 -25.94 -17.71
C ASP A 49 29.33 -25.88 -16.42
N GLY A 50 28.83 -24.70 -16.05
CA GLY A 50 28.00 -24.47 -14.88
C GLY A 50 28.69 -24.68 -13.54
N SER A 51 30.02 -24.86 -13.53
CA SER A 51 30.83 -25.12 -12.34
C SER A 51 31.53 -23.87 -11.78
N THR A 52 31.65 -22.80 -12.58
CA THR A 52 32.49 -21.62 -12.31
C THR A 52 31.77 -20.40 -11.72
N GLY A 53 30.46 -20.48 -11.44
CA GLY A 53 29.68 -19.34 -10.95
C GLY A 53 29.43 -18.28 -12.05
N LEU A 54 28.83 -17.14 -11.69
CA LEU A 54 28.57 -15.99 -12.59
C LEU A 54 29.37 -14.76 -12.17
N CYS A 55 30.51 -14.97 -11.49
CA CYS A 55 31.19 -13.92 -10.76
C CYS A 55 31.69 -12.80 -11.67
N LEU A 56 32.28 -13.18 -12.82
CA LEU A 56 32.78 -12.23 -13.81
C LEU A 56 31.60 -11.45 -14.41
N ALA A 57 30.59 -12.16 -14.89
CA ALA A 57 29.46 -11.52 -15.56
C ALA A 57 28.70 -10.57 -14.62
N LEU A 58 28.44 -10.97 -13.38
CA LEU A 58 27.75 -10.12 -12.42
C LEU A 58 28.60 -8.92 -12.00
N SER A 59 29.91 -9.07 -11.85
CA SER A 59 30.81 -7.95 -11.53
C SER A 59 30.88 -6.94 -12.69
N VAL A 60 30.96 -7.42 -13.93
CA VAL A 60 30.91 -6.56 -15.12
C VAL A 60 29.56 -5.84 -15.23
N ARG A 61 28.45 -6.54 -15.03
CA ARG A 61 27.11 -5.92 -15.04
C ARG A 61 27.03 -4.86 -13.94
N TYR A 62 27.46 -5.16 -12.71
CA TYR A 62 27.50 -4.17 -11.64
C TYR A 62 28.22 -2.88 -12.05
N LEU A 63 29.42 -2.98 -12.62
CA LEU A 63 30.19 -1.81 -13.10
C LEU A 63 29.49 -1.03 -14.21
N ILE A 64 28.89 -1.74 -15.18
CA ILE A 64 28.11 -1.12 -16.27
C ILE A 64 26.96 -0.28 -15.72
N GLU A 65 26.23 -0.80 -14.73
CA GLU A 65 25.05 -0.11 -14.20
C GLU A 65 25.45 1.08 -13.31
N GLU A 66 26.48 0.95 -12.49
CA GLU A 66 27.06 2.08 -11.73
C GLU A 66 27.60 3.17 -12.67
N ARG A 67 28.15 2.80 -13.85
CA ARG A 67 28.57 3.77 -14.86
C ARG A 67 27.40 4.53 -15.45
N ASN A 68 26.33 3.84 -15.83
CA ASN A 68 25.23 4.44 -16.59
C ASN A 68 24.23 5.19 -15.72
N PHE A 69 24.08 4.78 -14.45
CA PHE A 69 23.07 5.34 -13.56
C PHE A 69 23.64 6.02 -12.32
N GLY A 70 24.96 6.07 -12.21
CA GLY A 70 25.63 6.60 -11.03
C GLY A 70 25.47 5.67 -9.83
N LEU A 71 25.71 6.25 -8.66
CA LEU A 71 25.75 5.53 -7.40
C LEU A 71 24.43 4.82 -7.12
N GLY A 72 24.49 3.50 -6.94
CA GLY A 72 23.31 2.66 -6.66
C GLY A 72 22.72 2.00 -7.91
N GLY A 73 23.19 2.34 -9.12
CA GLY A 73 22.75 1.69 -10.36
C GLY A 73 22.98 0.18 -10.36
N GLY A 74 24.13 -0.26 -9.84
CA GLY A 74 24.45 -1.68 -9.70
C GLY A 74 23.57 -2.38 -8.67
N LYS A 75 23.20 -1.70 -7.58
CA LYS A 75 22.26 -2.20 -6.59
C LYS A 75 20.88 -2.44 -7.21
N ASP A 76 20.33 -1.46 -7.90
CA ASP A 76 19.00 -1.55 -8.51
C ASP A 76 18.92 -2.73 -9.49
N TYR A 77 19.94 -2.90 -10.34
CA TYR A 77 20.01 -4.03 -11.27
C TYR A 77 20.10 -5.38 -10.55
N MET A 78 20.94 -5.51 -9.52
CA MET A 78 21.08 -6.78 -8.79
C MET A 78 19.80 -7.15 -8.04
N LEU A 79 19.09 -6.17 -7.47
CA LEU A 79 17.80 -6.38 -6.82
C LEU A 79 16.70 -6.74 -7.83
N TRP A 80 16.71 -6.12 -9.01
CA TRP A 80 15.81 -6.51 -10.10
C TRP A 80 16.09 -7.94 -10.58
N LEU A 81 17.36 -8.30 -10.82
CA LEU A 81 17.77 -9.65 -11.22
C LEU A 81 17.34 -10.69 -10.18
N LYS A 82 17.53 -10.40 -8.89
CA LYS A 82 17.03 -11.23 -7.79
C LYS A 82 15.51 -11.41 -7.88
N THR A 83 14.77 -10.33 -8.05
CA THR A 83 13.29 -10.35 -8.12
C THR A 83 12.79 -11.20 -9.29
N ILE A 84 13.39 -11.08 -10.47
CA ILE A 84 12.98 -11.88 -11.63
C ILE A 84 13.40 -13.35 -11.49
N ALA A 85 14.57 -13.64 -10.89
CA ALA A 85 14.99 -15.02 -10.65
C ALA A 85 14.09 -15.74 -9.62
N GLU A 86 13.67 -15.03 -8.57
CA GLU A 86 12.72 -15.55 -7.57
C GLU A 86 11.34 -15.88 -8.16
N SER A 87 10.96 -15.22 -9.26
CA SER A 87 9.69 -15.50 -9.96
C SER A 87 9.65 -16.85 -10.69
N ASP A 88 10.80 -17.51 -10.89
CA ASP A 88 10.92 -18.77 -11.65
C ASP A 88 10.55 -20.03 -10.83
N ASP A 89 10.02 -19.86 -9.62
CA ASP A 89 9.56 -20.97 -8.78
C ASP A 89 8.24 -21.56 -9.33
N LYS A 90 8.21 -22.89 -9.53
CA LYS A 90 7.14 -23.63 -10.24
C LYS A 90 5.75 -23.45 -9.62
N ASN A 91 5.68 -23.06 -8.34
CA ASN A 91 4.43 -22.89 -7.61
C ASN A 91 3.64 -21.63 -8.02
N HIS A 92 4.25 -20.68 -8.72
CA HIS A 92 3.61 -19.38 -9.01
C HIS A 92 3.02 -19.24 -10.43
N LEU A 93 3.17 -20.25 -11.29
CA LEU A 93 2.65 -20.24 -12.67
C LEU A 93 1.25 -20.90 -12.80
N MET A 94 0.68 -21.40 -11.70
CA MET A 94 -0.61 -22.10 -11.72
C MET A 94 -1.80 -21.15 -11.89
N THR A 95 -2.76 -21.59 -12.70
CA THR A 95 -3.98 -20.95 -13.21
C THR A 95 -4.66 -19.91 -12.30
N ILE A 96 -5.07 -18.81 -12.93
CA ILE A 96 -5.86 -17.71 -12.36
C ILE A 96 -7.32 -18.20 -12.29
N GLY A 97 -7.68 -18.91 -11.22
CA GLY A 97 -9.05 -19.39 -11.02
C GLY A 97 -9.43 -19.30 -9.55
N ASN A 98 -10.41 -18.46 -9.22
CA ASN A 98 -11.00 -18.29 -7.88
C ASN A 98 -9.99 -17.93 -6.76
N LYS A 99 -8.93 -17.17 -7.09
CA LYS A 99 -7.85 -16.79 -6.18
C LYS A 99 -8.09 -15.41 -5.56
N ASP A 100 -7.55 -15.21 -4.35
CA ASP A 100 -7.52 -13.90 -3.70
C ASP A 100 -6.71 -12.88 -4.51
N ALA A 101 -6.97 -11.59 -4.29
CA ALA A 101 -6.36 -10.49 -5.03
C ALA A 101 -4.83 -10.47 -4.96
N PHE A 102 -4.25 -10.86 -3.81
CA PHE A 102 -2.80 -10.90 -3.62
C PHE A 102 -2.16 -12.00 -4.47
N GLN A 103 -2.77 -13.19 -4.51
CA GLN A 103 -2.32 -14.27 -5.37
C GLN A 103 -2.41 -13.90 -6.85
N VAL A 104 -3.50 -13.24 -7.28
CA VAL A 104 -3.65 -12.79 -8.67
C VAL A 104 -2.56 -11.79 -9.06
N GLU A 105 -2.30 -10.79 -8.21
CA GLU A 105 -1.20 -9.84 -8.39
C GLU A 105 0.15 -10.57 -8.54
N THR A 106 0.44 -11.48 -7.60
CA THR A 106 1.70 -12.25 -7.58
C THR A 106 1.86 -13.08 -8.86
N ILE A 107 0.82 -13.78 -9.30
CA ILE A 107 0.87 -14.63 -10.51
C ILE A 107 1.14 -13.79 -11.76
N ILE A 108 0.42 -12.68 -11.94
CA ILE A 108 0.56 -11.85 -13.15
C ILE A 108 1.93 -11.17 -13.17
N LYS A 109 2.40 -10.62 -12.05
CA LYS A 109 3.75 -10.04 -11.93
C LYS A 109 4.82 -11.09 -12.18
N ASN A 110 4.67 -12.30 -11.65
CA ASN A 110 5.64 -13.36 -11.91
C ASN A 110 5.63 -13.83 -13.37
N GLN A 111 4.47 -13.90 -14.03
CA GLN A 111 4.41 -14.17 -15.48
C GLN A 111 5.17 -13.13 -16.30
N TYR A 112 5.07 -11.86 -15.94
CA TYR A 112 5.81 -10.76 -16.56
C TYR A 112 7.32 -10.90 -16.34
N ARG A 113 7.75 -11.01 -15.09
CA ARG A 113 9.16 -11.20 -14.71
C ARG A 113 9.80 -12.40 -15.41
N HIS A 114 9.04 -13.49 -15.52
CA HIS A 114 9.45 -14.72 -16.17
C HIS A 114 9.72 -14.55 -17.68
N GLN A 115 9.08 -13.58 -18.36
CA GLN A 115 9.35 -13.27 -19.77
C GLN A 115 10.73 -12.62 -19.95
N HIS A 116 11.17 -11.81 -18.98
CA HIS A 116 12.47 -11.12 -19.03
C HIS A 116 13.65 -11.98 -18.56
N LEU A 117 13.38 -12.96 -17.69
CA LEU A 117 14.41 -13.78 -17.07
C LEU A 117 15.28 -14.55 -18.08
N SER A 118 14.70 -15.19 -19.09
CA SER A 118 15.47 -15.96 -20.09
C SER A 118 16.50 -15.10 -20.81
N THR A 119 16.04 -13.95 -21.32
CA THR A 119 16.87 -13.04 -22.11
C THR A 119 18.00 -12.47 -21.27
N GLU A 120 17.74 -12.15 -20.00
CA GLU A 120 18.80 -11.63 -19.14
C GLU A 120 19.80 -12.71 -18.72
N LEU A 121 19.33 -13.91 -18.38
CA LEU A 121 20.22 -15.03 -18.09
C LEU A 121 21.10 -15.39 -19.28
N GLU A 122 20.58 -15.32 -20.51
CA GLU A 122 21.38 -15.57 -21.71
C GLU A 122 22.54 -14.56 -21.83
N LYS A 123 22.29 -13.26 -21.62
CA LYS A 123 23.35 -12.25 -21.63
C LYS A 123 24.40 -12.52 -20.56
N ILE A 124 23.97 -12.81 -19.32
CA ILE A 124 24.87 -13.08 -18.19
C ILE A 124 25.71 -14.34 -18.45
N ILE A 125 25.10 -15.41 -18.98
CA ILE A 125 25.80 -16.66 -19.28
C ILE A 125 26.80 -16.46 -20.42
N ARG A 126 26.42 -15.81 -21.52
CA ARG A 126 27.35 -15.51 -22.62
C ARG A 126 28.57 -14.72 -22.16
N LEU A 127 28.34 -13.68 -21.35
CA LEU A 127 29.39 -12.88 -20.75
C LEU A 127 30.28 -13.70 -19.82
N GLN A 128 29.71 -14.61 -19.02
CA GLN A 128 30.49 -15.50 -18.15
C GLN A 128 31.33 -16.49 -18.98
N SER A 129 30.74 -17.10 -20.02
CA SER A 129 31.40 -18.04 -20.91
C SER A 129 32.58 -17.45 -21.67
N SER A 130 32.69 -16.12 -21.78
CA SER A 130 33.82 -15.45 -22.42
C SER A 130 35.18 -15.87 -21.81
N GLN A 131 35.22 -16.12 -20.50
CA GLN A 131 36.41 -16.61 -19.81
C GLN A 131 36.72 -18.06 -20.20
N ASP A 132 35.70 -18.91 -20.32
CA ASP A 132 35.88 -20.33 -20.71
C ASP A 132 36.34 -20.46 -22.17
N PHE A 133 35.84 -19.59 -23.05
CA PHE A 133 36.27 -19.48 -24.44
C PHE A 133 37.74 -19.09 -24.55
N GLU A 134 38.18 -18.14 -23.74
CA GLU A 134 39.57 -17.69 -23.71
C GLU A 134 40.51 -18.79 -23.26
N ILE A 135 40.21 -19.44 -22.12
CA ILE A 135 41.01 -20.55 -21.58
C ILE A 135 41.19 -21.65 -22.63
N LYS A 136 40.09 -22.09 -23.25
CA LYS A 136 40.15 -23.15 -24.28
C LYS A 136 40.88 -22.71 -25.54
N GLY A 137 40.69 -21.45 -25.96
CA GLY A 137 41.39 -20.87 -27.09
C GLY A 137 42.92 -20.82 -26.87
N ASP A 138 43.36 -20.44 -25.68
CA ASP A 138 44.76 -20.39 -25.31
C ASP A 138 45.37 -21.80 -25.19
N GLU A 139 44.66 -22.73 -24.56
CA GLU A 139 45.08 -24.13 -24.47
C GLU A 139 45.30 -24.77 -25.85
N LEU A 140 44.43 -24.48 -26.81
CA LEU A 140 44.55 -24.99 -28.18
C LEU A 140 45.66 -24.29 -28.97
N SER A 141 45.81 -22.97 -28.78
CA SER A 141 46.87 -22.19 -29.43
C SER A 141 48.27 -22.65 -29.01
N ASN A 142 48.45 -22.95 -27.72
CA ASN A 142 49.74 -23.36 -27.17
C ASN A 142 50.18 -24.78 -27.55
N LYS A 143 49.26 -25.62 -28.02
CA LYS A 143 49.55 -27.03 -28.39
C LYS A 143 50.24 -27.19 -29.75
N ASN A 144 50.48 -26.11 -30.53
CA ASN A 144 51.14 -26.13 -31.84
C ASN A 144 50.63 -27.25 -32.78
N LEU A 145 49.31 -27.40 -32.86
CA LEU A 145 48.64 -28.38 -33.72
C LEU A 145 48.39 -27.80 -35.13
N ASN A 146 47.90 -28.64 -36.04
CA ASN A 146 47.66 -28.33 -37.46
C ASN A 146 46.80 -27.06 -37.70
N GLN A 147 46.74 -26.60 -38.96
CA GLN A 147 46.01 -25.38 -39.36
C GLN A 147 44.53 -25.37 -38.91
N ASN A 148 43.86 -26.52 -38.89
CA ASN A 148 42.46 -26.61 -38.45
C ASN A 148 42.32 -26.31 -36.95
N THR A 149 43.23 -26.80 -36.10
CA THR A 149 43.22 -26.50 -34.67
C THR A 149 43.52 -25.03 -34.39
N GLN A 150 44.41 -24.41 -35.17
CA GLN A 150 44.71 -22.98 -35.05
C GLN A 150 43.49 -22.11 -35.44
N SER A 151 42.74 -22.52 -36.48
CA SER A 151 41.49 -21.85 -36.85
C SER A 151 40.46 -21.90 -35.71
N ILE A 152 40.23 -23.08 -35.14
CA ILE A 152 39.30 -23.28 -34.01
C ILE A 152 39.71 -22.43 -32.81
N ALA A 153 41.01 -22.42 -32.47
CA ALA A 153 41.53 -21.62 -31.38
C ALA A 153 41.30 -20.11 -31.62
N SER A 154 41.54 -19.63 -32.85
CA SER A 154 41.28 -18.24 -33.20
C SER A 154 39.80 -17.86 -33.11
N ASP A 155 38.91 -18.75 -33.52
CA ASP A 155 37.45 -18.53 -33.43
C ASP A 155 37.02 -18.41 -31.97
N LEU A 156 37.47 -19.32 -31.08
CA LEU A 156 37.15 -19.27 -29.65
C LEU A 156 37.60 -17.95 -29.01
N LEU A 157 38.82 -17.50 -29.29
CA LEU A 157 39.35 -16.24 -28.77
C LEU A 157 38.61 -15.02 -29.34
N LEU A 158 38.15 -15.07 -30.60
CA LEU A 158 37.30 -14.04 -31.17
C LEU A 158 35.92 -14.01 -30.48
N HIS A 159 35.35 -15.18 -30.17
CA HIS A 159 34.11 -15.27 -29.39
C HIS A 159 34.28 -14.70 -27.98
N ALA A 160 35.38 -15.01 -27.29
CA ALA A 160 35.69 -14.43 -25.98
C ALA A 160 35.75 -12.90 -26.03
N SER A 161 36.48 -12.34 -27.01
CA SER A 161 36.58 -10.89 -27.21
C SER A 161 35.21 -10.25 -27.49
N ARG A 162 34.38 -10.86 -28.34
CA ARG A 162 33.03 -10.36 -28.66
C ARG A 162 32.12 -10.32 -27.43
N GLU A 163 32.01 -11.43 -26.72
CA GLU A 163 31.07 -11.54 -25.60
C GLU A 163 31.53 -10.73 -24.37
N TYR A 164 32.82 -10.35 -24.29
CA TYR A 164 33.37 -9.53 -23.20
C TYR A 164 33.62 -8.07 -23.61
N SER A 165 34.62 -7.83 -24.48
CA SER A 165 35.08 -6.48 -24.84
C SER A 165 34.04 -5.70 -25.62
N GLU A 166 33.44 -6.29 -26.67
CA GLU A 166 32.41 -5.59 -27.43
C GLU A 166 31.16 -5.34 -26.57
N TYR A 167 30.83 -6.27 -25.66
CA TYR A 167 29.75 -6.08 -24.70
C TYR A 167 30.03 -4.91 -23.75
N ILE A 168 31.20 -4.83 -23.14
CA ILE A 168 31.61 -3.72 -22.26
C ILE A 168 31.54 -2.38 -23.03
N ASN A 169 32.13 -2.36 -24.24
CA ASN A 169 32.16 -1.20 -25.14
C ASN A 169 30.77 -0.70 -25.49
N LYS A 170 29.85 -1.60 -25.86
CA LYS A 170 28.47 -1.28 -26.20
C LYS A 170 27.69 -0.68 -25.01
N ASN A 171 28.12 -0.97 -23.78
CA ASN A 171 27.45 -0.52 -22.56
C ASN A 171 28.19 0.64 -21.86
N GLY A 172 29.08 1.33 -22.56
CA GLY A 172 29.62 2.64 -22.14
C GLY A 172 30.89 2.59 -21.27
N LEU A 173 31.49 1.42 -21.12
CA LEU A 173 32.82 1.24 -20.52
C LEU A 173 33.78 0.74 -21.60
N GLU A 174 35.08 0.85 -21.39
CA GLU A 174 36.10 0.17 -22.19
C GLU A 174 37.31 -0.18 -21.34
N ILE A 175 38.07 -1.18 -21.77
CA ILE A 175 39.28 -1.60 -21.08
C ILE A 175 40.35 -0.52 -21.26
N ASN A 176 41.01 -0.10 -20.17
CA ASN A 176 42.07 0.89 -20.24
C ASN A 176 43.28 0.35 -21.01
N GLN A 177 43.45 0.82 -22.25
CA GLN A 177 44.45 0.35 -23.23
C GLN A 177 45.90 0.73 -22.91
N LYS A 178 46.19 1.32 -21.74
CA LYS A 178 47.58 1.62 -21.33
C LYS A 178 48.50 0.38 -21.36
N TYR A 179 47.90 -0.82 -21.36
CA TYR A 179 48.56 -2.11 -21.50
C TYR A 179 48.23 -2.69 -22.90
N HIS A 180 49.25 -3.03 -23.70
CA HIS A 180 49.07 -3.48 -25.10
C HIS A 180 48.29 -4.80 -25.21
N LEU A 181 46.97 -4.73 -25.38
CA LEU A 181 46.09 -5.90 -25.58
C LEU A 181 45.84 -6.15 -27.06
N LYS A 182 45.89 -7.41 -27.51
CA LYS A 182 45.59 -7.78 -28.91
C LYS A 182 44.09 -7.92 -29.16
N ARG A 183 43.31 -8.43 -28.18
CA ARG A 183 41.88 -8.76 -28.37
C ARG A 183 40.98 -8.27 -27.24
N GLY A 184 41.53 -7.92 -26.08
CA GLY A 184 40.78 -7.37 -24.95
C GLY A 184 39.88 -8.40 -24.30
N MET A 185 40.37 -9.63 -24.12
CA MET A 185 39.62 -10.73 -23.50
C MET A 185 39.69 -10.64 -21.96
N PRO A 186 38.81 -11.35 -21.21
CA PRO A 186 38.77 -11.28 -19.75
C PRO A 186 40.13 -11.45 -19.06
N LEU A 187 40.86 -12.53 -19.34
CA LEU A 187 42.15 -12.87 -18.72
C LEU A 187 43.29 -12.06 -19.32
N GLU A 188 43.29 -11.84 -20.64
CA GLU A 188 44.26 -11.00 -21.34
C GLU A 188 44.28 -9.58 -20.74
N SER A 189 43.12 -9.07 -20.33
CA SER A 189 42.96 -7.72 -19.75
C SER A 189 43.47 -7.56 -18.33
N ILE A 190 43.90 -8.66 -17.67
CA ILE A 190 44.33 -8.63 -16.28
C ILE A 190 45.71 -7.98 -16.17
N SER A 191 45.77 -6.92 -15.37
CA SER A 191 46.99 -6.30 -14.87
C SER A 191 47.32 -6.82 -13.47
N LYS A 192 48.61 -6.81 -13.13
CA LYS A 192 49.13 -7.21 -11.82
C LYS A 192 49.78 -6.03 -11.12
N THR A 193 49.57 -5.91 -9.82
CA THR A 193 50.23 -4.92 -8.96
C THR A 193 50.40 -5.48 -7.56
N ASN A 194 51.27 -4.89 -6.75
CA ASN A 194 51.28 -5.21 -5.32
C ASN A 194 50.05 -4.60 -4.62
N PHE A 195 49.75 -5.17 -3.46
CA PHE A 195 48.62 -4.78 -2.63
C PHE A 195 48.60 -3.28 -2.29
N SER A 196 49.72 -2.70 -1.86
CA SER A 196 49.77 -1.31 -1.42
C SER A 196 49.45 -0.34 -2.56
N ASP A 197 50.06 -0.57 -3.73
CA ASP A 197 49.89 0.25 -4.92
C ASP A 197 48.47 0.15 -5.49
N PHE A 198 47.81 -1.01 -5.35
CA PHE A 198 46.42 -1.15 -5.75
C PHE A 198 45.50 -0.17 -5.02
N PHE A 199 45.66 -0.04 -3.70
CA PHE A 199 44.82 0.87 -2.91
C PHE A 199 45.13 2.35 -3.15
N ASN A 200 46.32 2.68 -3.66
CA ASN A 200 46.69 4.05 -4.01
C ASN A 200 45.87 4.59 -5.19
N TYR A 201 45.37 3.74 -6.10
CA TYR A 201 44.48 4.16 -7.18
C TYR A 201 43.18 4.82 -6.70
N PHE A 202 42.75 4.50 -5.48
CA PHE A 202 41.44 4.90 -4.98
C PHE A 202 41.48 6.03 -3.96
N LYS A 203 42.65 6.46 -3.46
CA LYS A 203 42.73 7.39 -2.32
C LYS A 203 42.18 8.78 -2.64
N ASP A 204 42.55 9.32 -3.81
CA ASP A 204 42.21 10.69 -4.24
C ASP A 204 41.80 10.68 -5.73
N PRO A 205 40.65 10.08 -6.08
CA PRO A 205 40.23 9.94 -7.48
C PRO A 205 39.79 11.30 -8.05
N LEU A 206 40.33 11.66 -9.22
CA LEU A 206 39.89 12.86 -9.95
C LEU A 206 38.61 12.62 -10.77
N GLU A 207 38.34 11.36 -11.10
CA GLU A 207 37.20 10.91 -11.90
C GLU A 207 36.69 9.58 -11.36
N ASN A 208 35.47 9.19 -11.74
CA ASN A 208 34.93 7.89 -11.36
C ASN A 208 35.83 6.75 -11.85
N GLN A 209 36.08 5.80 -10.96
CA GLN A 209 36.95 4.65 -11.20
C GLN A 209 36.11 3.36 -11.25
N TYR A 210 36.40 2.48 -12.21
CA TYR A 210 35.70 1.20 -12.39
C TYR A 210 36.71 0.08 -12.54
N PHE A 211 36.76 -0.84 -11.57
CA PHE A 211 37.76 -1.89 -11.51
C PHE A 211 37.10 -3.25 -11.33
N LEU A 212 37.48 -4.21 -12.15
CA LEU A 212 37.31 -5.62 -11.82
C LEU A 212 38.49 -6.05 -10.96
N PHE A 213 38.19 -6.80 -9.91
CA PHE A 213 39.16 -7.29 -8.94
C PHE A 213 39.11 -8.81 -8.91
N PHE A 214 40.24 -9.47 -9.09
CA PHE A 214 40.32 -10.91 -9.27
C PHE A 214 41.06 -11.60 -8.13
N THR A 215 40.61 -12.83 -7.87
CA THR A 215 41.37 -13.86 -7.17
C THR A 215 41.51 -15.05 -8.09
N LYS A 216 42.26 -16.08 -7.68
CA LYS A 216 42.48 -17.29 -8.48
C LYS A 216 41.20 -17.97 -9.00
N THR A 217 40.05 -17.77 -8.34
CA THR A 217 38.80 -18.47 -8.67
C THR A 217 37.56 -17.58 -8.59
N HIS A 218 37.71 -16.25 -8.48
CA HIS A 218 36.57 -15.36 -8.21
C HIS A 218 36.84 -13.96 -8.76
N ALA A 219 35.79 -13.34 -9.29
CA ALA A 219 35.80 -11.98 -9.79
C ALA A 219 34.82 -11.12 -9.00
N MET A 220 35.24 -9.90 -8.69
CA MET A 220 34.54 -8.90 -7.89
C MET A 220 34.66 -7.54 -8.59
N ALA A 221 33.94 -6.55 -8.08
CA ALA A 221 33.97 -5.19 -8.62
C ALA A 221 34.27 -4.16 -7.53
N ILE A 222 35.02 -3.13 -7.91
CA ILE A 222 35.23 -1.92 -7.12
C ILE A 222 34.80 -0.72 -7.98
N THR A 223 33.98 0.14 -7.40
CA THR A 223 33.69 1.46 -7.97
C THR A 223 34.10 2.55 -7.00
N VAL A 224 34.61 3.64 -7.57
CA VAL A 224 34.73 4.89 -6.84
C VAL A 224 33.95 5.94 -7.60
N ILE A 225 32.89 6.43 -6.99
CA ILE A 225 32.02 7.43 -7.59
C ILE A 225 32.28 8.75 -6.88
N HIS A 226 32.85 9.68 -7.63
CA HIS A 226 33.10 11.03 -7.21
C HIS A 226 32.00 11.91 -7.83
N ASP A 227 31.05 12.34 -7.00
CA ASP A 227 30.21 13.47 -7.36
C ASP A 227 30.84 14.75 -6.76
N HIS A 228 30.48 15.93 -7.27
CA HIS A 228 31.06 17.20 -6.82
C HIS A 228 30.85 17.51 -5.32
N VAL A 229 30.10 16.68 -4.60
CA VAL A 229 29.71 16.85 -3.19
C VAL A 229 30.41 15.82 -2.29
N GLN A 230 30.57 14.57 -2.74
CA GLN A 230 31.12 13.47 -1.97
C GLN A 230 31.77 12.39 -2.86
N THR A 231 32.70 11.65 -2.28
CA THR A 231 33.30 10.46 -2.91
C THR A 231 32.83 9.23 -2.16
N ILE A 232 32.32 8.24 -2.90
CA ILE A 232 31.86 6.98 -2.34
C ILE A 232 32.68 5.84 -2.93
N TRP A 233 33.22 5.01 -2.04
CA TRP A 233 33.96 3.79 -2.37
C TRP A 233 33.07 2.58 -2.15
N THR A 234 32.93 1.77 -3.20
CA THR A 234 32.07 0.58 -3.15
C THR A 234 32.85 -0.67 -3.54
N PHE A 235 32.63 -1.74 -2.79
CA PHE A 235 33.08 -3.07 -3.12
C PHE A 235 31.88 -3.99 -3.32
N PHE A 236 31.82 -4.69 -4.45
CA PHE A 236 30.78 -5.66 -4.78
C PHE A 236 31.36 -7.06 -4.96
N ASP A 237 30.80 -8.02 -4.23
CA ASP A 237 31.04 -9.45 -4.40
C ASP A 237 29.73 -10.16 -4.78
N PRO A 238 29.69 -10.91 -5.91
CA PRO A 238 28.54 -11.72 -6.31
C PRO A 238 28.01 -12.74 -5.28
N ASN A 239 28.75 -13.06 -4.22
CA ASN A 239 28.38 -13.96 -3.12
C ASN A 239 28.05 -13.25 -1.80
N MET A 240 28.36 -11.96 -1.67
CA MET A 240 28.11 -11.18 -0.44
C MET A 240 27.19 -9.98 -0.67
N GLY A 241 27.26 -9.34 -1.84
CA GLY A 241 26.59 -8.09 -2.15
C GLY A 241 27.54 -6.92 -2.21
N ALA A 242 27.02 -5.69 -2.07
CA ALA A 242 27.82 -4.47 -2.13
C ALA A 242 27.91 -3.79 -0.75
N TYR A 243 29.08 -3.23 -0.48
CA TYR A 243 29.40 -2.46 0.72
C TYR A 243 29.99 -1.12 0.31
N SER A 244 29.34 -0.04 0.72
CA SER A 244 29.65 1.33 0.31
C SER A 244 30.07 2.19 1.51
N PHE A 245 31.03 3.08 1.30
CA PHE A 245 31.60 3.93 2.34
C PHE A 245 31.86 5.34 1.82
N ASN A 246 31.68 6.35 2.67
CA ASN A 246 31.95 7.76 2.34
C ASN A 246 33.34 8.24 2.79
N GLU A 247 34.16 7.35 3.33
CA GLU A 247 35.54 7.64 3.74
C GLU A 247 36.48 6.53 3.26
N TYR A 248 37.57 6.93 2.59
CA TYR A 248 38.56 6.03 2.04
C TYR A 248 39.18 5.11 3.09
N ASP A 249 39.59 5.65 4.25
CA ASP A 249 40.27 4.87 5.27
C ASP A 249 39.35 3.83 5.89
N ALA A 250 38.06 4.14 6.05
CA ALA A 250 37.03 3.19 6.47
C ALA A 250 36.84 2.06 5.44
N TRP A 251 36.73 2.41 4.15
CA TRP A 251 36.64 1.42 3.06
C TRP A 251 37.87 0.53 2.98
N ARG A 252 39.07 1.12 3.03
CA ARG A 252 40.35 0.40 3.00
C ARG A 252 40.47 -0.54 4.19
N ASN A 253 40.09 -0.10 5.39
CA ASN A 253 40.04 -0.93 6.59
C ASN A 253 39.06 -2.10 6.43
N PHE A 254 37.87 -1.87 5.87
CA PHE A 254 36.91 -2.93 5.54
C PHE A 254 37.52 -3.96 4.58
N MET A 255 38.11 -3.50 3.48
CA MET A 255 38.74 -4.38 2.49
C MET A 255 39.86 -5.22 3.12
N THR A 256 40.80 -4.57 3.81
CA THR A 256 42.00 -5.21 4.38
C THR A 256 41.70 -6.13 5.55
N ASN A 257 40.99 -5.63 6.56
CA ASN A 257 40.87 -6.31 7.85
C ASN A 257 39.65 -7.21 7.93
N HIS A 258 38.58 -6.90 7.18
CA HIS A 258 37.37 -7.71 7.21
C HIS A 258 37.29 -8.63 6.00
N LEU A 259 37.24 -8.09 4.78
CA LEU A 259 36.98 -8.88 3.58
C LEU A 259 38.12 -9.86 3.27
N LEU A 260 39.36 -9.37 3.14
CA LEU A 260 40.51 -10.18 2.70
C LEU A 260 40.99 -11.18 3.75
N ASN A 261 40.59 -10.99 5.01
CA ASN A 261 40.84 -11.91 6.10
C ASN A 261 39.63 -12.80 6.43
N THR A 262 38.53 -12.70 5.67
CA THR A 262 37.35 -13.52 5.91
C THR A 262 37.66 -15.00 5.68
N VAL A 263 37.25 -15.84 6.63
CA VAL A 263 37.37 -17.30 6.58
C VAL A 263 36.01 -17.97 6.42
N SER A 264 35.98 -19.09 5.70
CA SER A 264 34.79 -19.92 5.57
C SER A 264 34.46 -20.58 6.92
N VAL A 265 33.21 -20.40 7.36
CA VAL A 265 32.71 -20.96 8.63
C VAL A 265 32.83 -22.48 8.69
N ASN A 266 32.75 -23.16 7.54
CA ASN A 266 32.70 -24.62 7.49
C ASN A 266 34.08 -25.29 7.62
N ASN A 267 35.17 -24.58 7.30
CA ASN A 267 36.51 -25.18 7.26
C ASN A 267 37.65 -24.27 7.74
N GLY A 268 37.34 -23.05 8.20
CA GLY A 268 38.31 -22.08 8.72
C GLY A 268 39.31 -21.53 7.69
N LYS A 269 39.20 -21.90 6.40
CA LYS A 269 40.12 -21.42 5.36
C LYS A 269 39.67 -20.07 4.84
N LYS A 270 40.63 -19.21 4.48
CA LYS A 270 40.36 -17.93 3.81
C LYS A 270 39.47 -18.15 2.58
N ILE A 271 38.43 -17.32 2.44
CA ILE A 271 37.49 -17.38 1.32
C ILE A 271 38.20 -16.99 0.02
N TYR A 272 38.98 -15.92 0.06
CA TYR A 272 39.75 -15.43 -1.08
C TYR A 272 41.19 -15.92 -1.02
N ARG A 273 41.70 -16.37 -2.17
CA ARG A 273 43.09 -16.83 -2.33
C ARG A 273 43.81 -15.93 -3.32
N PHE A 274 44.76 -15.16 -2.81
CA PHE A 274 45.60 -14.27 -3.61
C PHE A 274 46.89 -14.95 -4.05
N GLY A 275 47.52 -14.39 -5.09
CA GLY A 275 48.91 -14.67 -5.43
C GLY A 275 49.86 -13.96 -4.47
N TYR A 276 51.13 -14.32 -4.56
CA TYR A 276 52.23 -13.56 -3.99
C TYR A 276 53.09 -13.06 -5.14
N THR A 277 53.72 -11.89 -4.98
CA THR A 277 54.70 -11.37 -5.94
C THR A 277 55.84 -12.37 -6.14
N GLU A 278 56.63 -12.22 -7.21
CA GLU A 278 57.81 -13.08 -7.47
C GLU A 278 58.79 -13.14 -6.28
N SER A 279 58.85 -12.06 -5.49
CA SER A 279 59.65 -11.98 -4.26
C SER A 279 59.11 -12.81 -3.08
N GLY A 280 57.85 -13.24 -3.14
CA GLY A 280 57.12 -13.94 -2.09
C GLY A 280 56.71 -13.09 -0.88
N LYS A 281 57.09 -11.79 -0.85
CA LYS A 281 56.93 -10.93 0.33
C LYS A 281 55.62 -10.17 0.40
N GLU A 282 54.99 -9.92 -0.75
CA GLU A 282 53.79 -9.09 -0.87
C GLU A 282 52.68 -9.83 -1.60
N ILE A 283 51.43 -9.51 -1.24
CA ILE A 283 50.24 -10.02 -1.91
C ILE A 283 50.15 -9.38 -3.30
N GLU A 284 50.02 -10.21 -4.34
CA GLU A 284 49.78 -9.77 -5.71
C GLU A 284 48.27 -9.61 -5.95
N ILE A 285 47.89 -8.46 -6.50
CA ILE A 285 46.52 -8.13 -6.89
C ILE A 285 46.40 -8.18 -8.41
N GLU A 286 45.42 -8.96 -8.87
CA GLU A 286 45.00 -9.05 -10.27
C GLU A 286 43.76 -8.18 -10.47
N TYR A 287 43.78 -7.31 -11.48
CA TYR A 287 42.67 -6.38 -11.74
C TYR A 287 42.54 -6.02 -13.23
N THR A 288 41.35 -5.60 -13.63
CA THR A 288 41.13 -4.94 -14.94
C THR A 288 40.58 -3.55 -14.67
N HIS A 289 41.27 -2.52 -15.16
CA HIS A 289 40.79 -1.14 -15.09
C HIS A 289 39.91 -0.84 -16.31
N LEU A 290 38.66 -0.46 -16.04
CA LEU A 290 37.70 0.00 -17.04
C LEU A 290 37.55 1.53 -16.97
N VAL A 291 37.60 2.18 -18.11
CA VAL A 291 37.40 3.62 -18.25
C VAL A 291 36.10 3.91 -18.98
N ARG A 292 35.59 5.13 -18.85
CA ARG A 292 34.38 5.55 -19.54
C ARG A 292 34.62 5.64 -21.04
N ARG A 293 33.73 5.04 -21.81
CA ARG A 293 33.66 5.22 -23.26
C ARG A 293 32.57 6.22 -23.61
N ASN A 294 32.90 7.22 -24.42
CA ASN A 294 31.93 8.09 -25.05
C ASN A 294 31.22 7.31 -26.16
N HIS A 295 29.95 6.96 -25.96
CA HIS A 295 29.19 6.17 -26.93
C HIS A 295 27.70 6.56 -26.97
N SER A 296 27.00 6.09 -28.01
CA SER A 296 25.55 6.16 -28.19
C SER A 296 24.77 5.42 -27.10
N ALA A 297 23.46 5.70 -27.02
CA ALA A 297 22.54 5.34 -25.94
C ALA A 297 22.70 3.88 -25.44
N TYR A 298 23.06 3.75 -24.16
CA TYR A 298 22.94 2.52 -23.40
C TYR A 298 21.47 2.06 -23.41
N ASN A 299 21.24 0.77 -23.66
CA ASN A 299 19.88 0.25 -23.76
C ASN A 299 19.38 -0.20 -22.38
N GLU A 300 18.57 0.66 -21.75
CA GLU A 300 18.04 0.50 -20.39
C GLU A 300 16.92 -0.55 -20.26
N THR A 301 16.96 -1.64 -21.04
CA THR A 301 15.84 -2.61 -21.17
C THR A 301 15.35 -3.15 -19.82
N TRP A 302 16.26 -3.34 -18.86
CA TRP A 302 15.89 -3.88 -17.55
C TRP A 302 15.16 -2.84 -16.68
N LYS A 303 15.51 -1.54 -16.78
CA LYS A 303 14.80 -0.46 -16.09
C LYS A 303 13.43 -0.24 -16.69
N GLU A 304 13.34 -0.26 -18.03
CA GLU A 304 12.07 -0.21 -18.72
C GLU A 304 11.18 -1.37 -18.25
N ALA A 305 11.71 -2.61 -18.25
CA ALA A 305 10.99 -3.76 -17.73
C ALA A 305 10.56 -3.59 -16.25
N ALA A 306 11.46 -3.14 -15.38
CA ALA A 306 11.12 -2.89 -13.97
C ALA A 306 9.99 -1.85 -13.81
N SER A 307 10.02 -0.78 -14.60
CA SER A 307 9.04 0.31 -14.53
C SER A 307 7.67 -0.06 -15.10
N GLN A 308 7.61 -1.00 -16.05
CA GLN A 308 6.38 -1.39 -16.74
C GLN A 308 5.62 -2.53 -16.04
N GLU A 309 6.16 -3.11 -14.96
CA GLU A 309 5.54 -4.23 -14.26
C GLU A 309 4.11 -3.91 -13.76
N GLU A 310 3.91 -2.72 -13.19
CA GLU A 310 2.60 -2.30 -12.68
C GLU A 310 1.60 -2.04 -13.81
N ASN A 311 2.06 -1.42 -14.90
CA ASN A 311 1.24 -1.23 -16.11
C ASN A 311 0.82 -2.59 -16.70
N TYR A 312 1.76 -3.54 -16.80
CA TYR A 312 1.48 -4.88 -17.28
C TYR A 312 0.43 -5.61 -16.42
N LEU A 313 0.49 -5.44 -15.09
CA LEU A 313 -0.50 -5.98 -14.17
C LEU A 313 -1.90 -5.44 -14.48
N ILE A 314 -2.04 -4.12 -14.56
CA ILE A 314 -3.35 -3.48 -14.78
C ILE A 314 -3.91 -3.80 -16.16
N GLU A 315 -3.08 -3.71 -17.21
CA GLU A 315 -3.49 -4.11 -18.55
C GLU A 315 -3.92 -5.57 -18.61
N SER A 316 -3.19 -6.47 -17.94
CA SER A 316 -3.52 -7.89 -17.89
C SER A 316 -4.87 -8.12 -17.22
N LEU A 317 -5.12 -7.48 -16.07
CA LEU A 317 -6.38 -7.60 -15.33
C LEU A 317 -7.57 -7.12 -16.17
N ILE A 318 -7.44 -5.99 -16.88
CA ILE A 318 -8.49 -5.42 -17.74
C ILE A 318 -8.72 -6.28 -18.99
N LYS A 319 -7.66 -6.55 -19.77
CA LYS A 319 -7.74 -7.28 -21.05
C LYS A 319 -8.25 -8.71 -20.85
N LYS A 320 -7.75 -9.42 -19.83
CA LYS A 320 -8.18 -10.78 -19.50
C LYS A 320 -9.51 -10.81 -18.73
N ARG A 321 -10.06 -9.64 -18.39
CA ARG A 321 -11.31 -9.50 -17.61
C ARG A 321 -11.26 -10.31 -16.31
N THR A 322 -10.09 -10.36 -15.67
CA THR A 322 -9.81 -11.19 -14.51
C THR A 322 -10.63 -10.74 -13.32
N GLN A 323 -11.38 -11.69 -12.74
CA GLN A 323 -12.06 -11.51 -11.45
C GLN A 323 -11.20 -12.06 -10.33
N PHE A 324 -11.16 -11.36 -9.21
CA PHE A 324 -10.37 -11.73 -8.02
C PHE A 324 -11.19 -11.52 -6.74
N LYS A 325 -10.86 -12.27 -5.69
CA LYS A 325 -11.53 -12.19 -4.39
C LYS A 325 -10.80 -11.22 -3.44
N PHE A 326 -11.53 -10.30 -2.82
CA PHE A 326 -11.04 -9.60 -1.63
C PHE A 326 -11.31 -10.43 -0.38
N ASN A 327 -12.44 -11.14 -0.35
CA ASN A 327 -12.77 -12.22 0.58
C ASN A 327 -13.78 -13.18 -0.09
N GLU A 328 -14.39 -14.10 0.68
CA GLU A 328 -15.37 -15.05 0.14
C GLU A 328 -16.66 -14.42 -0.42
N LYS A 329 -17.03 -13.22 0.04
CA LYS A 329 -18.28 -12.54 -0.31
C LYS A 329 -18.09 -11.36 -1.26
N VAL A 330 -16.87 -10.82 -1.37
CA VAL A 330 -16.55 -9.57 -2.06
C VAL A 330 -15.52 -9.87 -3.12
N THR A 331 -15.90 -9.65 -4.37
CA THR A 331 -15.03 -9.84 -5.53
C THR A 331 -14.82 -8.51 -6.26
N GLY A 332 -13.69 -8.41 -6.95
CA GLY A 332 -13.30 -7.25 -7.73
C GLY A 332 -12.99 -7.63 -9.17
N LYS A 333 -13.22 -6.69 -10.08
CA LYS A 333 -12.83 -6.76 -11.48
C LYS A 333 -12.50 -5.37 -12.01
N LEU A 334 -11.30 -5.20 -12.55
CA LEU A 334 -10.93 -3.94 -13.19
C LEU A 334 -11.63 -3.82 -14.56
N LEU A 335 -12.22 -2.65 -14.82
CA LEU A 335 -12.95 -2.36 -16.04
C LEU A 335 -12.16 -1.47 -17.01
N ALA A 336 -11.54 -0.42 -16.47
CA ALA A 336 -10.82 0.58 -17.25
C ALA A 336 -9.77 1.30 -16.39
N CYS A 337 -8.85 2.01 -17.04
CA CYS A 337 -7.90 2.91 -16.42
C CYS A 337 -7.75 4.18 -17.27
N ASN A 338 -7.47 5.31 -16.62
CA ASN A 338 -7.13 6.57 -17.28
C ASN A 338 -5.62 6.79 -17.22
N LEU A 339 -5.07 7.35 -18.30
CA LEU A 339 -3.65 7.68 -18.41
C LEU A 339 -3.46 9.19 -18.49
N ASN A 340 -2.39 9.71 -17.90
CA ASN A 340 -1.94 11.08 -18.13
C ASN A 340 -1.09 11.20 -19.41
N ALA A 341 -0.65 12.43 -19.72
CA ALA A 341 0.19 12.72 -20.89
C ALA A 341 1.55 11.98 -20.89
N GLN A 342 2.00 11.46 -19.74
CA GLN A 342 3.22 10.66 -19.58
C GLN A 342 2.94 9.14 -19.58
N ASN A 343 1.75 8.70 -20.01
CA ASN A 343 1.32 7.30 -20.00
C ASN A 343 1.34 6.65 -18.60
N LYS A 344 1.22 7.44 -17.54
CA LYS A 344 1.05 6.92 -16.17
C LYS A 344 -0.43 6.81 -15.85
N ILE A 345 -0.81 5.71 -15.19
CA ILE A 345 -2.17 5.48 -14.73
C ILE A 345 -2.50 6.48 -13.61
N THR A 346 -3.57 7.26 -13.79
CA THR A 346 -4.05 8.21 -12.79
C THR A 346 -5.20 7.66 -11.97
N ASP A 347 -6.11 6.95 -12.63
CA ASP A 347 -7.34 6.44 -12.04
C ASP A 347 -7.69 5.08 -12.63
N ILE A 348 -8.35 4.26 -11.83
CA ILE A 348 -8.85 2.94 -12.22
C ILE A 348 -10.33 2.83 -11.89
N THR A 349 -11.09 2.23 -12.81
CA THR A 349 -12.49 1.89 -12.59
C THR A 349 -12.57 0.41 -12.22
N ILE A 350 -13.06 0.14 -11.02
CA ILE A 350 -13.25 -1.21 -10.49
C ILE A 350 -14.75 -1.49 -10.32
N LYS A 351 -15.16 -2.68 -10.76
CA LYS A 351 -16.43 -3.29 -10.40
C LYS A 351 -16.22 -4.16 -9.17
N ILE A 352 -16.95 -3.87 -8.11
CA ILE A 352 -16.98 -4.61 -6.86
C ILE A 352 -18.33 -5.31 -6.77
N THR A 353 -18.33 -6.61 -6.51
CA THR A 353 -19.55 -7.41 -6.36
C THR A 353 -19.59 -8.05 -4.97
N HIS A 354 -20.67 -7.82 -4.24
CA HIS A 354 -20.95 -8.39 -2.92
C HIS A 354 -22.06 -9.45 -3.00
N ASN A 355 -21.78 -10.66 -2.49
CA ASN A 355 -22.66 -11.84 -2.50
C ASN A 355 -23.25 -12.15 -3.90
N GLU A 356 -22.50 -11.91 -4.97
CA GLU A 356 -22.90 -12.17 -6.38
C GLU A 356 -24.16 -11.43 -6.86
N ILE A 357 -24.74 -10.53 -6.06
CA ILE A 357 -26.02 -9.87 -6.35
C ILE A 357 -25.86 -8.35 -6.39
N ASN A 358 -25.07 -7.79 -5.47
CA ASN A 358 -24.92 -6.34 -5.34
C ASN A 358 -23.66 -5.89 -6.06
N GLU A 359 -23.82 -5.13 -7.13
CA GLU A 359 -22.72 -4.62 -7.93
C GLU A 359 -22.53 -3.11 -7.73
N LEU A 360 -21.28 -2.72 -7.57
CA LEU A 360 -20.86 -1.34 -7.40
C LEU A 360 -19.73 -1.05 -8.37
N THR A 361 -19.80 0.07 -9.08
CA THR A 361 -18.71 0.53 -9.95
C THR A 361 -18.15 1.83 -9.39
N VAL A 362 -16.84 1.85 -9.16
CA VAL A 362 -16.14 2.97 -8.52
C VAL A 362 -14.92 3.33 -9.34
N THR A 363 -14.69 4.62 -9.51
CA THR A 363 -13.42 5.15 -10.04
C THR A 363 -12.60 5.68 -8.88
N LEU A 364 -11.36 5.21 -8.77
CA LEU A 364 -10.46 5.52 -7.67
C LEU A 364 -9.15 6.07 -8.23
N PRO A 365 -8.53 7.06 -7.55
CA PRO A 365 -7.15 7.43 -7.82
C PRO A 365 -6.23 6.21 -7.69
N TYR A 366 -5.24 6.12 -8.56
CA TYR A 366 -4.36 4.97 -8.65
C TYR A 366 -2.90 5.36 -8.48
N HIS A 367 -2.23 4.64 -7.59
CA HIS A 367 -0.77 4.60 -7.56
C HIS A 367 -0.27 3.16 -7.66
N ARG A 368 -0.90 2.23 -6.92
CA ARG A 368 -0.54 0.80 -6.91
C ARG A 368 -1.76 -0.10 -6.66
N PHE A 369 -1.67 -1.35 -7.10
CA PHE A 369 -2.75 -2.32 -6.96
C PHE A 369 -3.05 -2.71 -5.51
N ASP A 370 -2.03 -2.78 -4.65
CA ASP A 370 -2.19 -3.03 -3.23
C ASP A 370 -3.02 -1.96 -2.53
N GLN A 371 -2.90 -0.69 -2.93
CA GLN A 371 -3.75 0.38 -2.38
C GLN A 371 -5.23 0.20 -2.71
N ILE A 372 -5.56 -0.27 -3.92
CA ILE A 372 -6.95 -0.60 -4.27
C ILE A 372 -7.44 -1.73 -3.37
N ARG A 373 -6.63 -2.78 -3.22
CA ARG A 373 -6.95 -3.92 -2.37
C ARG A 373 -7.20 -3.48 -0.93
N ASP A 374 -6.31 -2.69 -0.38
CA ASP A 374 -6.38 -2.24 1.00
C ASP A 374 -7.58 -1.29 1.20
N ALA A 375 -7.89 -0.42 0.24
CA ALA A 375 -9.08 0.41 0.28
C ALA A 375 -10.38 -0.40 0.32
N VAL A 376 -10.49 -1.49 -0.46
CA VAL A 376 -11.67 -2.35 -0.42
C VAL A 376 -11.71 -3.20 0.86
N ILE A 377 -10.58 -3.80 1.26
CA ILE A 377 -10.48 -4.63 2.46
C ILE A 377 -10.79 -3.82 3.73
N HIS A 378 -10.36 -2.57 3.80
CA HIS A 378 -10.65 -1.67 4.92
C HIS A 378 -12.16 -1.44 5.12
N ARG A 379 -12.96 -1.66 4.07
CA ARG A 379 -14.42 -1.55 4.10
C ARG A 379 -15.13 -2.89 4.32
N ILE A 380 -14.40 -3.96 4.61
CA ILE A 380 -14.97 -5.29 4.87
C ILE A 380 -15.01 -5.53 6.38
N ASP A 381 -16.21 -5.79 6.91
CA ASP A 381 -16.38 -6.14 8.32
C ASP A 381 -15.84 -7.55 8.65
N LYS A 382 -15.77 -7.88 9.95
CA LYS A 382 -15.30 -9.20 10.40
C LYS A 382 -16.17 -10.39 9.93
N LYS A 383 -17.39 -10.13 9.47
CA LYS A 383 -18.32 -11.13 8.91
C LYS A 383 -18.17 -11.24 7.38
N GLY A 384 -17.26 -10.47 6.80
CA GLY A 384 -16.97 -10.43 5.37
C GLY A 384 -17.91 -9.58 4.55
N ASN A 385 -18.74 -8.73 5.15
CA ASN A 385 -19.68 -7.87 4.42
C ASN A 385 -19.01 -6.55 4.03
N LEU A 386 -19.30 -6.07 2.82
CA LEU A 386 -18.83 -4.78 2.34
C LEU A 386 -19.69 -3.65 2.93
N ILE A 387 -19.06 -2.70 3.62
CA ILE A 387 -19.70 -1.55 4.24
C ILE A 387 -19.35 -0.30 3.42
N LEU A 388 -20.32 0.23 2.67
CA LEU A 388 -20.12 1.44 1.88
C LEU A 388 -20.38 2.70 2.69
N ASN A 389 -19.62 3.74 2.41
CA ASN A 389 -19.84 5.05 3.01
C ASN A 389 -20.80 5.87 2.14
N GLU A 390 -22.08 5.88 2.51
CA GLU A 390 -23.13 6.64 1.82
C GLU A 390 -23.03 8.17 2.07
N TYR A 391 -22.16 8.60 2.98
CA TYR A 391 -22.02 9.99 3.40
C TYR A 391 -20.82 10.72 2.77
N SER A 392 -19.94 10.04 2.03
CA SER A 392 -18.78 10.64 1.35
C SER A 392 -18.86 10.47 -0.16
N GLN A 393 -18.21 11.37 -0.89
CA GLN A 393 -17.95 11.21 -2.32
C GLN A 393 -17.06 9.99 -2.58
N ASN A 394 -16.16 9.67 -1.65
CA ASN A 394 -15.38 8.44 -1.69
C ASN A 394 -16.09 7.36 -0.87
N ILE A 395 -16.89 6.56 -1.55
CA ILE A 395 -17.70 5.50 -0.92
C ILE A 395 -16.88 4.36 -0.29
N LEU A 396 -15.57 4.28 -0.60
CA LEU A 396 -14.63 3.36 0.04
C LEU A 396 -13.75 4.05 1.10
N GLY A 397 -13.92 5.35 1.32
CA GLY A 397 -13.23 6.10 2.35
C GLY A 397 -13.83 5.92 3.74
N ASP A 398 -13.08 6.39 4.75
CA ASP A 398 -13.61 6.56 6.11
C ASP A 398 -14.83 7.49 6.12
N LEU A 399 -15.72 7.32 7.09
CA LEU A 399 -16.88 8.18 7.25
C LEU A 399 -16.45 9.63 7.47
N GLU A 400 -17.05 10.58 6.75
CA GLU A 400 -16.83 12.01 7.02
C GLU A 400 -17.93 12.49 7.97
N PRO A 401 -17.60 12.86 9.22
CA PRO A 401 -18.58 13.42 10.14
C PRO A 401 -19.18 14.69 9.55
N ALA A 402 -20.50 14.82 9.62
CA ALA A 402 -21.16 16.02 9.13
C ALA A 402 -20.66 17.27 9.87
N GLN A 403 -20.58 18.39 9.14
CA GLN A 403 -20.08 19.66 9.67
C GLN A 403 -21.01 20.20 10.77
N ASP A 404 -22.32 20.06 10.60
CA ASP A 404 -23.31 20.48 11.57
C ASP A 404 -23.73 19.34 12.51
N ARG A 405 -24.17 19.71 13.72
CA ARG A 405 -24.62 18.78 14.76
C ARG A 405 -25.83 17.96 14.31
N VAL A 406 -26.73 18.52 13.51
CA VAL A 406 -27.95 17.84 13.04
C VAL A 406 -27.57 16.65 12.15
N GLY A 407 -26.64 16.86 11.22
CA GLY A 407 -26.07 15.82 10.37
C GLY A 407 -25.37 14.74 11.19
N ARG A 408 -24.56 15.12 12.19
CA ARG A 408 -23.86 14.15 13.05
C ARG A 408 -24.83 13.28 13.86
N VAL A 409 -25.86 13.88 14.45
CA VAL A 409 -26.91 13.12 15.18
C VAL A 409 -27.59 12.12 14.25
N LYS A 410 -27.93 12.52 13.02
CA LYS A 410 -28.53 11.63 12.02
C LYS A 410 -27.60 10.48 11.63
N GLN A 411 -26.31 10.76 11.41
CA GLN A 411 -25.31 9.72 11.13
C GLN A 411 -25.22 8.71 12.28
N VAL A 412 -25.17 9.17 13.54
CA VAL A 412 -25.13 8.26 14.70
C VAL A 412 -26.41 7.44 14.84
N MET A 413 -27.58 8.05 14.62
CA MET A 413 -28.86 7.31 14.61
C MET A 413 -28.84 6.18 13.57
N SER A 414 -28.32 6.43 12.37
CA SER A 414 -28.17 5.40 11.33
C SER A 414 -27.26 4.27 11.79
N ILE A 415 -26.05 4.60 12.29
CA ILE A 415 -25.07 3.59 12.73
C ILE A 415 -25.64 2.70 13.85
N ILE A 416 -26.31 3.28 14.85
CA ILE A 416 -26.95 2.51 15.94
C ILE A 416 -27.98 1.54 15.36
N ASN A 417 -28.83 2.00 14.43
CA ASN A 417 -29.82 1.16 13.79
C ASN A 417 -29.18 0.06 12.95
N ASP A 418 -28.15 0.36 12.16
CA ASP A 418 -27.49 -0.62 11.30
C ASP A 418 -26.83 -1.74 12.13
N ILE A 419 -26.25 -1.40 13.28
CA ILE A 419 -25.70 -2.38 14.22
C ILE A 419 -26.81 -3.19 14.89
N ALA A 420 -27.86 -2.53 15.38
CA ALA A 420 -28.99 -3.19 16.02
C ALA A 420 -29.68 -4.22 15.09
N HIS A 421 -29.80 -3.90 13.81
CA HIS A 421 -30.38 -4.78 12.79
C HIS A 421 -29.36 -5.74 12.14
N LYS A 422 -28.15 -5.83 12.69
CA LYS A 422 -27.06 -6.71 12.21
C LYS A 422 -26.60 -6.45 10.76
N LYS A 423 -26.90 -5.27 10.20
CA LYS A 423 -26.41 -4.82 8.89
C LYS A 423 -24.96 -4.39 8.96
N LEU A 424 -24.54 -3.80 10.09
CA LEU A 424 -23.18 -3.40 10.39
C LEU A 424 -22.65 -4.18 11.59
N ASP A 425 -21.44 -4.73 11.49
CA ASP A 425 -20.79 -5.27 12.68
C ASP A 425 -20.18 -4.17 13.54
N TYR A 426 -20.48 -4.15 14.84
CA TYR A 426 -20.02 -3.10 15.75
C TYR A 426 -18.50 -3.01 15.87
N THR A 427 -17.73 -4.06 15.56
CA THR A 427 -16.26 -3.96 15.59
C THR A 427 -15.70 -3.14 14.43
N PHE A 428 -16.48 -2.94 13.38
CA PHE A 428 -16.12 -2.09 12.23
C PHE A 428 -15.87 -0.63 12.64
N ILE A 429 -16.49 -0.17 13.73
CA ILE A 429 -16.29 1.18 14.28
C ILE A 429 -14.82 1.50 14.50
N TYR A 430 -14.03 0.53 14.97
CA TYR A 430 -12.60 0.73 15.24
C TYR A 430 -11.73 0.71 13.99
N GLN A 431 -12.26 0.20 12.86
CA GLN A 431 -11.59 0.21 11.57
C GLN A 431 -11.80 1.57 10.88
N ASP A 432 -13.03 2.09 10.90
CA ASP A 432 -13.37 3.38 10.31
C ASP A 432 -13.07 4.54 11.27
N LYS A 433 -11.97 5.26 11.04
CA LYS A 433 -11.52 6.37 11.91
C LYS A 433 -12.55 7.48 12.02
N GLY A 434 -13.28 7.73 10.94
CA GLY A 434 -14.34 8.72 10.86
C GLY A 434 -15.54 8.36 11.72
N MET A 435 -15.96 7.11 11.65
CA MET A 435 -17.03 6.56 12.49
C MET A 435 -16.63 6.58 13.97
N LEU A 436 -15.39 6.18 14.29
CA LEU A 436 -14.86 6.25 15.65
C LEU A 436 -14.87 7.69 16.18
N HIS A 437 -14.38 8.65 15.38
CA HIS A 437 -14.36 10.06 15.75
C HIS A 437 -15.78 10.59 16.00
N LEU A 438 -16.71 10.34 15.07
CA LEU A 438 -18.10 10.72 15.19
C LEU A 438 -18.71 10.19 16.50
N LEU A 439 -18.57 8.88 16.75
CA LEU A 439 -19.16 8.24 17.93
C LEU A 439 -18.49 8.68 19.24
N THR A 440 -17.18 8.98 19.22
CA THR A 440 -16.48 9.57 20.37
C THR A 440 -17.10 10.91 20.78
N GLY A 441 -17.69 11.67 19.84
CA GLY A 441 -18.42 12.91 20.16
C GLY A 441 -19.67 12.72 21.03
N PHE A 442 -20.29 11.54 21.00
CA PHE A 442 -21.55 11.23 21.69
C PHE A 442 -21.42 10.23 22.85
N PHE A 443 -20.33 9.47 22.89
CA PHE A 443 -20.14 8.38 23.85
C PHE A 443 -18.74 8.46 24.44
N LYS A 444 -18.52 9.41 25.35
CA LYS A 444 -17.23 9.54 26.03
C LYS A 444 -17.17 8.73 27.32
N ASP A 445 -15.98 8.25 27.65
CA ASP A 445 -15.65 7.78 28.99
C ASP A 445 -15.01 8.91 29.82
N ARG A 446 -14.54 8.57 31.02
CA ARG A 446 -13.91 9.53 31.93
C ARG A 446 -12.59 10.08 31.40
N ASP A 447 -11.93 9.33 30.53
CA ASP A 447 -10.63 9.66 29.94
C ASP A 447 -10.78 10.33 28.56
N GLN A 448 -11.99 10.79 28.22
CA GLN A 448 -12.35 11.39 26.93
C GLN A 448 -12.20 10.45 25.72
N ASN A 449 -12.06 9.14 25.95
CA ASN A 449 -12.01 8.13 24.91
C ASN A 449 -13.41 7.60 24.57
N PHE A 450 -13.51 6.87 23.45
CA PHE A 450 -14.76 6.25 23.04
C PHE A 450 -15.21 5.17 24.04
N ASN A 451 -16.39 5.37 24.63
CA ASN A 451 -17.01 4.42 25.55
C ASN A 451 -17.77 3.32 24.79
N GLY A 452 -17.02 2.37 24.24
CA GLY A 452 -17.57 1.24 23.48
C GLY A 452 -18.58 0.40 24.27
N LYS A 453 -18.43 0.26 25.60
CA LYS A 453 -19.37 -0.49 26.44
C LYS A 453 -20.74 0.17 26.51
N LYS A 454 -20.79 1.49 26.76
CA LYS A 454 -22.03 2.28 26.76
C LYS A 454 -22.71 2.22 25.39
N PHE A 455 -21.93 2.40 24.33
CA PHE A 455 -22.42 2.34 22.96
C PHE A 455 -23.03 0.97 22.60
N ILE A 456 -22.30 -0.13 22.86
CA ILE A 456 -22.79 -1.50 22.60
C ILE A 456 -24.07 -1.78 23.38
N LYS A 457 -24.17 -1.33 24.64
CA LYS A 457 -25.41 -1.43 25.43
C LYS A 457 -26.58 -0.77 24.70
N ILE A 458 -26.40 0.46 24.21
CA ILE A 458 -27.44 1.21 23.46
C ILE A 458 -27.80 0.51 22.15
N CYS A 459 -26.88 -0.15 21.46
CA CYS A 459 -27.21 -0.86 20.23
C CYS A 459 -28.10 -2.10 20.48
N PHE A 460 -27.83 -2.86 21.54
CA PHE A 460 -28.42 -4.20 21.75
C PHE A 460 -29.49 -4.27 22.86
N ASP A 461 -29.61 -3.28 23.73
CA ASP A 461 -30.70 -3.15 24.71
C ASP A 461 -31.80 -2.23 24.13
N PRO A 462 -33.00 -2.77 23.82
CA PRO A 462 -34.07 -1.97 23.23
C PRO A 462 -34.51 -0.77 24.09
N ILE A 463 -34.45 -0.89 25.42
CA ILE A 463 -34.88 0.17 26.34
C ILE A 463 -33.89 1.33 26.27
N GLU A 464 -32.59 1.03 26.40
CA GLU A 464 -31.51 2.02 26.29
C GLU A 464 -31.48 2.66 24.90
N ARG A 465 -31.69 1.86 23.85
CA ARG A 465 -31.79 2.35 22.47
C ARG A 465 -32.91 3.35 22.30
N ASN A 466 -34.13 3.00 22.76
CA ASN A 466 -35.30 3.85 22.63
C ASN A 466 -35.13 5.15 23.43
N HIS A 467 -34.53 5.07 24.61
CA HIS A 467 -34.21 6.25 25.41
C HIS A 467 -33.21 7.17 24.70
N TRP A 468 -32.12 6.64 24.14
CA TRP A 468 -31.16 7.45 23.38
C TRP A 468 -31.79 8.06 22.12
N MET A 469 -32.59 7.28 21.38
CA MET A 469 -33.32 7.74 20.20
C MET A 469 -34.30 8.86 20.53
N LEU A 470 -34.98 8.80 21.68
CA LEU A 470 -35.84 9.88 22.16
C LEU A 470 -35.05 11.18 22.37
N LYS A 471 -33.90 11.12 23.06
CA LYS A 471 -33.02 12.29 23.24
C LYS A 471 -32.58 12.89 21.91
N ALA A 472 -32.16 12.04 20.97
CA ALA A 472 -31.73 12.46 19.63
C ALA A 472 -32.86 13.17 18.88
N ARG A 473 -34.07 12.59 18.86
CA ARG A 473 -35.25 13.19 18.21
C ARG A 473 -35.63 14.53 18.84
N GLN A 474 -35.58 14.65 20.17
CA GLN A 474 -35.84 15.92 20.86
C GLN A 474 -34.81 17.00 20.51
N LEU A 475 -33.53 16.63 20.42
CA LEU A 475 -32.47 17.53 19.97
C LEU A 475 -32.71 18.03 18.54
N LEU A 476 -33.05 17.13 17.62
CA LEU A 476 -33.37 17.47 16.23
C LEU A 476 -34.59 18.40 16.09
N ALA A 477 -35.54 18.33 17.02
CA ALA A 477 -36.75 19.16 17.02
C ALA A 477 -36.54 20.57 17.64
N THR A 478 -35.46 20.79 18.39
CA THR A 478 -35.28 22.03 19.18
C THR A 478 -34.52 23.10 18.39
N ARG A 479 -35.26 24.05 17.77
CA ARG A 479 -34.67 25.19 17.01
C ARG A 479 -33.68 26.05 17.81
N ALA A 480 -33.85 26.16 19.13
CA ALA A 480 -33.01 27.02 19.98
C ALA A 480 -31.53 26.61 20.03
N PHE A 481 -31.21 25.33 19.77
CA PHE A 481 -29.84 24.81 19.78
C PHE A 481 -29.20 24.77 18.39
N GLN A 482 -29.92 25.16 17.33
CA GLN A 482 -29.34 25.38 15.99
C GLN A 482 -28.46 26.64 15.96
N ASN A 483 -28.69 27.60 16.87
CA ASN A 483 -27.99 28.91 16.90
C ASN A 483 -26.98 29.06 18.08
N GLN A 484 -26.87 28.06 18.96
CA GLN A 484 -25.84 28.01 20.01
C GLN A 484 -24.81 26.92 19.64
N SER A 485 -24.05 27.12 18.55
CA SER A 485 -23.19 26.05 18.02
C SER A 485 -21.84 25.88 18.74
N ASP A 486 -21.32 26.86 19.49
CA ASP A 486 -19.85 26.85 19.71
C ASP A 486 -19.34 26.53 21.12
N LYS A 487 -20.20 26.19 22.10
CA LYS A 487 -19.75 25.99 23.51
C LYS A 487 -20.03 24.63 24.14
N LEU A 488 -20.85 23.78 23.52
CA LEU A 488 -21.22 22.47 24.08
C LEU A 488 -20.81 21.36 23.13
N SER A 489 -20.27 20.28 23.68
CA SER A 489 -20.05 19.04 22.93
C SER A 489 -21.39 18.42 22.50
N ASP A 490 -21.32 17.45 21.58
CA ASP A 490 -22.52 16.81 21.05
C ASP A 490 -23.25 15.97 22.13
N GLU A 491 -22.53 15.25 22.99
CA GLU A 491 -23.10 14.54 24.16
C GLU A 491 -23.77 15.51 25.15
N GLU A 492 -23.12 16.62 25.50
CA GLU A 492 -23.69 17.63 26.41
C GLU A 492 -24.94 18.28 25.83
N SER A 493 -24.95 18.53 24.52
CA SER A 493 -26.11 19.10 23.82
C SER A 493 -27.29 18.13 23.83
N LEU A 494 -27.02 16.83 23.69
CA LEU A 494 -28.03 15.77 23.76
C LEU A 494 -28.65 15.69 25.17
N GLU A 495 -27.82 15.63 26.20
CA GLU A 495 -28.27 15.54 27.60
C GLU A 495 -28.98 16.82 28.04
N LYS A 496 -28.41 17.99 27.77
CA LYS A 496 -29.00 19.28 28.14
C LYS A 496 -30.37 19.48 27.50
N THR A 497 -30.53 19.12 26.23
CA THR A 497 -31.84 19.24 25.55
C THR A 497 -32.88 18.34 26.19
N TYR A 498 -32.51 17.11 26.51
CA TYR A 498 -33.38 16.17 27.20
C TYR A 498 -33.83 16.68 28.57
N TYR A 499 -32.88 17.12 29.42
CA TYR A 499 -33.20 17.65 30.74
C TYR A 499 -34.00 18.94 30.69
N LEU A 500 -33.74 19.84 29.73
CA LEU A 500 -34.56 21.05 29.56
C LEU A 500 -36.00 20.72 29.19
N ASN A 501 -36.24 19.70 28.37
CA ASN A 501 -37.59 19.24 28.07
C ASN A 501 -38.23 18.57 29.28
N LEU A 502 -37.49 17.75 30.03
CA LEU A 502 -37.99 17.14 31.27
C LEU A 502 -38.35 18.19 32.34
N ILE A 503 -37.55 19.24 32.50
CA ILE A 503 -37.84 20.37 33.40
C ILE A 503 -39.07 21.14 32.91
N LYS A 504 -39.22 21.36 31.60
CA LYS A 504 -40.44 21.95 31.05
C LYS A 504 -41.67 21.09 31.35
N GLU A 505 -41.58 19.78 31.19
CA GLU A 505 -42.66 18.83 31.51
C GLU A 505 -42.99 18.84 33.01
N ASN A 506 -41.99 18.79 33.89
CA ASN A 506 -42.18 18.84 35.33
C ASN A 506 -42.74 20.20 35.79
N ASN A 507 -42.22 21.31 35.28
CA ASN A 507 -42.75 22.64 35.58
C ASN A 507 -44.20 22.78 35.09
N LEU A 508 -44.54 22.15 33.95
CA LEU A 508 -45.93 22.09 33.47
C LEU A 508 -46.81 21.27 34.42
N SER A 509 -46.31 20.13 34.89
CA SER A 509 -46.98 19.27 35.88
C SER A 509 -47.20 20.01 37.21
N ASP A 510 -46.19 20.71 37.72
CA ASP A 510 -46.30 21.54 38.92
C ASP A 510 -47.30 22.70 38.71
N LEU A 511 -47.31 23.32 37.52
CA LEU A 511 -48.32 24.32 37.15
C LEU A 511 -49.72 23.70 37.15
N MET A 512 -49.88 22.47 36.63
CA MET A 512 -51.16 21.75 36.66
C MET A 512 -51.62 21.47 38.09
N VAL A 513 -50.72 21.01 38.95
CA VAL A 513 -51.00 20.78 40.37
C VAL A 513 -51.42 22.08 41.04
N LEU A 514 -50.72 23.19 40.78
CA LEU A 514 -51.09 24.51 41.31
C LEU A 514 -52.47 24.97 40.79
N ALA A 515 -52.72 24.90 39.49
CA ALA A 515 -54.01 25.27 38.91
C ALA A 515 -55.17 24.34 39.31
N SER A 516 -54.88 23.13 39.81
CA SER A 516 -55.89 22.21 40.35
C SER A 516 -56.36 22.59 41.76
N LYS A 517 -55.63 23.45 42.49
CA LYS A 517 -56.04 23.88 43.85
C LYS A 517 -57.24 24.82 43.77
N LYS A 518 -58.22 24.61 44.68
CA LYS A 518 -59.49 25.36 44.74
C LYS A 518 -59.33 26.87 44.77
N GLU A 519 -58.26 27.37 45.37
CA GLU A 519 -57.96 28.81 45.47
C GLU A 519 -57.69 29.45 44.10
N TYR A 520 -56.98 28.78 43.20
CA TYR A 520 -56.67 29.30 41.86
C TYR A 520 -57.80 29.06 40.86
N GLN A 521 -58.57 27.98 41.01
CA GLN A 521 -59.77 27.75 40.20
C GLN A 521 -60.85 28.82 40.45
N ARG A 522 -60.99 29.29 41.70
CA ARG A 522 -61.90 30.39 42.05
C ARG A 522 -61.47 31.74 41.47
N ALA A 523 -60.18 31.92 41.19
CA ALA A 523 -59.64 33.09 40.49
C ALA A 523 -59.77 33.00 38.96
N GLY A 524 -60.43 31.96 38.43
CA GLY A 524 -60.64 31.77 37.00
C GLY A 524 -59.43 31.23 36.24
N ILE A 525 -58.41 30.73 36.94
CA ILE A 525 -57.23 30.13 36.32
C ILE A 525 -57.50 28.66 36.03
N TYR A 526 -57.67 28.33 34.74
CA TYR A 526 -57.83 26.96 34.25
C TYR A 526 -56.71 26.64 33.26
N ILE A 527 -56.03 25.50 33.47
CA ILE A 527 -55.02 25.00 32.52
C ILE A 527 -55.66 23.89 31.68
N ASN A 528 -55.71 24.09 30.37
CA ASN A 528 -56.03 23.05 29.39
C ASN A 528 -54.77 22.65 28.64
N ILE A 529 -54.38 21.38 28.71
CA ILE A 529 -53.13 20.87 28.16
C ILE A 529 -53.40 20.41 26.74
N ALA A 530 -52.87 21.14 25.75
CA ALA A 530 -52.75 20.63 24.38
C ALA A 530 -51.34 20.05 24.19
N PRO A 531 -51.17 19.00 23.37
CA PRO A 531 -49.83 18.48 23.08
C PRO A 531 -48.95 19.58 22.48
N GLN A 532 -47.78 19.76 23.08
CA GLN A 532 -46.90 20.87 22.76
C GLN A 532 -46.12 20.68 21.45
N PHE A 533 -46.07 19.44 20.95
CA PHE A 533 -45.42 19.06 19.70
C PHE A 533 -46.13 17.86 19.09
N LEU A 534 -46.28 17.85 17.76
CA LEU A 534 -46.80 16.71 16.99
C LEU A 534 -45.77 16.38 15.90
N TYR A 535 -45.16 15.20 15.98
CA TYR A 535 -44.27 14.72 14.93
C TYR A 535 -45.09 13.98 13.88
N ILE A 536 -45.13 14.51 12.66
CA ILE A 536 -45.65 13.83 11.48
C ILE A 536 -44.43 13.47 10.61
N PRO A 537 -44.25 12.21 10.20
CA PRO A 537 -43.14 11.85 9.33
C PRO A 537 -43.19 12.69 8.04
N ASN A 538 -42.04 13.25 7.66
CA ASN A 538 -41.82 14.15 6.52
C ASN A 538 -42.22 15.63 6.68
N GLU A 539 -42.78 16.08 7.80
CA GLU A 539 -42.94 17.52 8.10
C GLU A 539 -42.75 17.86 9.58
N ILE A 540 -41.88 18.83 9.89
CA ILE A 540 -41.76 19.42 11.23
C ILE A 540 -42.79 20.54 11.34
N ASN A 541 -43.96 20.27 11.93
CA ASN A 541 -44.94 21.33 12.21
C ASN A 541 -44.56 22.12 13.46
N ASN A 542 -44.48 23.45 13.29
CA ASN A 542 -44.05 24.40 14.31
C ASN A 542 -45.14 24.58 15.39
N ASN A 543 -44.75 24.81 16.65
CA ASN A 543 -45.67 25.02 17.79
C ASN A 543 -46.70 26.13 17.54
N LEU A 544 -46.34 27.09 16.70
CA LEU A 544 -47.24 28.15 16.24
C LEU A 544 -48.44 27.61 15.45
N ALA A 545 -48.26 26.61 14.59
CA ALA A 545 -49.34 26.03 13.79
C ALA A 545 -50.35 25.29 14.69
N LEU A 546 -49.87 24.48 15.63
CA LEU A 546 -50.73 23.83 16.63
C LEU A 546 -51.44 24.86 17.51
N GLY A 547 -50.75 25.94 17.88
CA GLY A 547 -51.34 27.07 18.61
C GLY A 547 -52.48 27.76 17.83
N PHE A 548 -52.30 28.02 16.53
CA PHE A 548 -53.35 28.60 15.69
C PHE A 548 -54.54 27.67 15.49
N ILE A 549 -54.30 26.38 15.30
CA ILE A 549 -55.37 25.38 15.17
C ILE A 549 -56.14 25.25 16.48
N TRP A 550 -55.46 25.27 17.62
CA TRP A 550 -56.09 25.28 18.95
C TRP A 550 -56.95 26.54 19.16
N LEU A 551 -56.45 27.73 18.77
CA LEU A 551 -57.21 28.98 18.84
C LEU A 551 -58.47 28.93 17.96
N ASN A 552 -58.36 28.40 16.74
CA ASN A 552 -59.50 28.22 15.85
C ASN A 552 -60.51 27.20 16.41
N ALA A 553 -60.02 26.10 16.99
CA ALA A 553 -60.86 25.11 17.64
C ALA A 553 -61.61 25.69 18.85
N LYS A 554 -60.94 26.52 19.65
CA LYS A 554 -61.56 27.27 20.75
C LYS A 554 -62.63 28.24 20.26
N ARG A 555 -62.41 28.92 19.13
CA ARG A 555 -63.41 29.81 18.49
C ARG A 555 -64.66 29.04 18.03
N LYS A 556 -64.52 27.79 17.59
CA LYS A 556 -65.63 26.95 17.12
C LYS A 556 -66.44 26.29 18.25
N GLY A 557 -66.06 26.50 19.51
CA GLY A 557 -66.83 26.08 20.68
C GLY A 557 -66.27 24.83 21.39
N LYS A 558 -66.77 24.60 22.60
CA LYS A 558 -66.21 23.63 23.58
C LYS A 558 -66.13 22.20 23.04
N THR A 559 -67.16 21.74 22.33
CA THR A 559 -67.22 20.38 21.76
C THR A 559 -66.14 20.15 20.71
N PHE A 560 -65.86 21.14 19.85
CA PHE A 560 -64.83 21.04 18.81
C PHE A 560 -63.43 21.08 19.43
N GLN A 561 -63.24 21.89 20.47
CA GLN A 561 -62.02 21.94 21.26
C GLN A 561 -61.73 20.58 21.94
N GLU A 562 -62.72 19.98 22.61
CA GLU A 562 -62.56 18.68 23.29
C GLU A 562 -62.31 17.55 22.29
N SER A 563 -63.00 17.54 21.14
CA SER A 563 -62.75 16.58 20.06
C SER A 563 -61.33 16.70 19.49
N PHE A 564 -60.84 17.93 19.26
CA PHE A 564 -59.48 18.17 18.78
C PHE A 564 -58.42 17.65 19.78
N LEU A 565 -58.63 17.90 21.07
CA LEU A 565 -57.75 17.41 22.16
C LEU A 565 -57.75 15.88 22.28
N LYS A 566 -58.94 15.27 22.28
CA LYS A 566 -59.09 13.81 22.33
C LYS A 566 -58.42 13.16 21.12
N PHE A 567 -58.55 13.77 19.95
CA PHE A 567 -57.97 13.26 18.71
C PHE A 567 -56.44 13.35 18.68
N LEU A 568 -55.84 14.47 19.11
CA LEU A 568 -54.39 14.61 19.24
C LEU A 568 -53.79 13.57 20.21
N THR A 569 -54.51 13.29 21.29
CA THR A 569 -54.13 12.26 22.27
C THR A 569 -54.14 10.88 21.61
N THR A 570 -55.20 10.53 20.86
CA THR A 570 -55.27 9.28 20.09
C THR A 570 -54.16 9.15 19.05
N TYR A 571 -53.85 10.21 18.29
CA TYR A 571 -52.74 10.21 17.33
C TYR A 571 -51.39 9.91 18.01
N SER A 572 -51.14 10.53 19.16
CA SER A 572 -49.90 10.33 19.91
C SER A 572 -49.75 8.89 20.42
N LEU A 573 -50.85 8.25 20.84
CA LEU A 573 -50.89 6.85 21.27
C LEU A 573 -50.62 5.90 20.10
N ILE A 574 -51.30 6.09 18.97
CA ILE A 574 -51.10 5.27 17.76
C ILE A 574 -49.65 5.36 17.25
N TYR A 575 -49.03 6.55 17.34
CA TYR A 575 -47.64 6.72 16.90
C TYR A 575 -46.62 6.20 17.90
N ALA A 576 -46.93 6.20 19.20
CA ALA A 576 -46.13 5.51 20.20
C ALA A 576 -46.17 3.98 19.98
N ASP A 577 -47.33 3.43 19.61
CA ASP A 577 -47.53 2.00 19.34
C ASP A 577 -46.95 1.52 18.00
N LYS A 578 -46.72 2.42 17.02
CA LYS A 578 -45.93 2.13 15.80
C LYS A 578 -44.53 1.57 16.09
N ALA A 579 -44.03 1.70 17.32
CA ALA A 579 -42.75 1.16 17.74
C ALA A 579 -42.75 -0.37 17.94
N ASP A 580 -43.91 -1.03 18.12
CA ASP A 580 -43.95 -2.43 18.54
C ASP A 580 -44.99 -3.35 17.85
N VAL A 581 -46.02 -2.87 17.10
CA VAL A 581 -47.02 -3.76 16.43
C VAL A 581 -47.56 -3.19 15.10
N GLU A 582 -47.95 -4.06 14.16
CA GLU A 582 -48.71 -3.71 12.94
C GLU A 582 -50.04 -3.05 13.30
N ILE A 583 -50.31 -1.87 12.72
CA ILE A 583 -51.48 -1.05 13.01
C ILE A 583 -52.70 -1.67 12.34
N SER A 584 -53.86 -1.65 13.01
CA SER A 584 -55.11 -2.12 12.42
C SER A 584 -55.50 -1.28 11.20
N ASP A 585 -56.18 -1.89 10.22
CA ASP A 585 -56.70 -1.17 9.04
C ASP A 585 -57.60 0.00 9.45
N SER A 586 -58.39 -0.16 10.51
CA SER A 586 -59.27 0.88 11.06
C SER A 586 -58.49 2.10 11.57
N ASP A 587 -57.36 1.89 12.23
CA ASP A 587 -56.57 3.00 12.77
C ASP A 587 -55.70 3.65 11.68
N THR A 588 -55.33 2.89 10.64
CA THR A 588 -54.70 3.42 9.42
C THR A 588 -55.65 4.35 8.66
N GLU A 589 -56.93 3.99 8.56
CA GLU A 589 -57.95 4.79 7.89
C GLU A 589 -58.23 6.10 8.64
N LYS A 590 -58.34 6.05 9.98
CA LYS A 590 -58.46 7.24 10.85
C LYS A 590 -57.25 8.17 10.75
N LEU A 591 -56.04 7.62 10.60
CA LEU A 591 -54.81 8.40 10.42
C LEU A 591 -54.84 9.17 9.10
N LYS A 592 -55.28 8.52 8.02
CA LYS A 592 -55.40 9.12 6.68
C LYS A 592 -56.46 10.22 6.64
N GLU A 593 -57.58 10.01 7.32
CA GLU A 593 -58.63 11.01 7.48
C GLU A 593 -58.11 12.26 8.18
N PHE A 594 -57.26 12.09 9.21
CA PHE A 594 -56.59 13.21 9.89
C PHE A 594 -55.63 13.97 8.98
N GLU A 595 -54.76 13.28 8.26
CA GLU A 595 -53.81 13.93 7.34
C GLU A 595 -54.57 14.80 6.31
N ASN A 596 -55.68 14.30 5.79
CA ASN A 596 -56.54 15.03 4.87
C ASN A 596 -57.23 16.25 5.51
N LEU A 597 -57.78 16.09 6.73
CA LEU A 597 -58.42 17.19 7.47
C LEU A 597 -57.39 18.26 7.90
N PHE A 598 -56.19 17.84 8.29
CA PHE A 598 -55.10 18.72 8.70
C PHE A 598 -54.58 19.53 7.51
N GLU A 599 -54.40 18.91 6.34
CA GLU A 599 -54.03 19.61 5.11
C GLU A 599 -55.13 20.55 4.61
N SER A 600 -56.41 20.20 4.80
CA SER A 600 -57.54 21.08 4.51
C SER A 600 -57.55 22.33 5.42
N LEU A 601 -57.32 22.15 6.72
CA LEU A 601 -57.17 23.25 7.70
C LEU A 601 -55.97 24.15 7.37
N LYS A 602 -54.85 23.58 6.93
CA LYS A 602 -53.64 24.31 6.51
C LYS A 602 -53.91 25.20 5.28
N LYS A 603 -54.78 24.75 4.37
CA LYS A 603 -55.24 25.55 3.22
C LYS A 603 -56.18 26.69 3.63
N GLU A 604 -57.06 26.49 4.62
CA GLU A 604 -57.91 27.56 5.15
C GLU A 604 -57.12 28.65 5.89
N ILE A 605 -56.05 28.29 6.60
CA ILE A 605 -55.20 29.24 7.35
C ILE A 605 -54.29 30.08 6.43
N LYS A 606 -54.02 29.63 5.20
CA LYS A 606 -53.23 30.36 4.20
C LYS A 606 -54.03 31.40 3.39
N LYS A 607 -55.36 31.45 3.53
CA LYS A 607 -56.21 32.53 3.03
C LYS A 607 -56.44 33.55 4.15
#